data_AF-A0A7Y5M6X4-F1
#
_entry.id   AF-A0A7Y5M6X4-F1
#
_cell.length_a   1.000
_cell.length_b   1.000
_cell.length_c   1.000
_cell.angle_alpha   90.00
_cell.angle_beta   90.00
_cell.angle_gamma   90.00
#
_symmetry.space_group_name_H-M   'P 1'
#
loop_
_entity.id
_entity.type
_entity.pdbx_description
1 polymer ?
#
loop_
_entity_poly.entity_id
_entity_poly.type
_entity_poly.pdbx_seq_one_letter_code
_entity_poly.pdbx_strand_id
1 'polypeptide(L)' 'MGIADIFEALTAADRPYKSGMKLSQALAIMQKMKDGGHIDPDLFDVFVRERVYQRYAERFLDPAQIDKIPAST' A
#
# COMPACT_ATOMS: atom_id res chain seq x y z
N MET A 1 2.47 13.07 -8.07
CA MET A 1 1.84 11.78 -7.68
C MET A 1 1.75 11.76 -6.17
N GLY A 2 0.55 11.62 -5.62
CA GLY A 2 0.32 11.53 -4.18
C GLY A 2 0.56 10.12 -3.66
N ILE A 3 0.55 9.96 -2.33
CA ILE A 3 0.73 8.67 -1.68
C ILE A 3 -0.33 7.63 -2.09
N ALA A 4 -1.57 8.07 -2.34
CA ALA A 4 -2.66 7.22 -2.80
C ALA A 4 -2.41 6.67 -4.23
N ASP A 5 -1.93 7.51 -5.15
CA ASP A 5 -1.61 7.10 -6.53
C ASP A 5 -0.52 6.01 -6.54
N ILE A 6 0.51 6.17 -5.68
CA ILE A 6 1.58 5.19 -5.55
C ILE A 6 1.04 3.85 -5.04
N PHE A 7 0.20 3.90 -4.00
CA PHE A 7 -0.41 2.70 -3.43
C PHE A 7 -1.32 1.99 -4.43
N GLU A 8 -2.16 2.75 -5.15
CA GLU A 8 -3.04 2.22 -6.19
C GLU A 8 -2.22 1.55 -7.29
N ALA A 9 -1.17 2.20 -7.79
CA ALA A 9 -0.31 1.62 -8.84
C ALA A 9 0.37 0.31 -8.40
N LEU A 10 0.82 0.21 -7.13
CA LEU A 10 1.44 -1.00 -6.60
C LEU A 10 0.44 -2.15 -6.43
N THR A 11 -0.82 -1.83 -6.09
CA THR A 11 -1.86 -2.82 -5.80
C THR A 11 -2.75 -3.13 -7.00
N ALA A 12 -2.70 -2.32 -8.04
CA ALA A 12 -3.37 -2.55 -9.31
C ALA A 12 -2.80 -3.78 -10.03
N ALA A 13 -3.69 -4.53 -10.66
CA ALA A 13 -3.34 -5.61 -11.56
C ALA A 13 -3.18 -5.03 -12.98
N ASP A 14 -1.95 -4.78 -13.41
CA ASP A 14 -1.67 -4.33 -14.79
C ASP A 14 -2.15 -5.33 -15.87
N ARG A 15 -2.39 -6.60 -15.51
CA ARG A 15 -2.77 -7.66 -16.44
C ARG A 15 -3.87 -8.56 -15.87
N PRO A 16 -4.78 -9.09 -16.71
CA PRO A 16 -5.91 -9.93 -16.28
C PRO A 16 -5.51 -11.17 -15.46
N TYR A 17 -4.26 -11.61 -15.60
CA TYR A 17 -3.76 -12.86 -15.02
C TYR A 17 -2.72 -12.67 -13.93
N LYS A 18 -2.38 -11.41 -13.59
CA LYS A 18 -1.39 -11.11 -12.55
C LYS A 18 -2.07 -10.29 -11.47
N SER A 19 -2.32 -10.92 -10.33
CA SER A 19 -2.78 -10.21 -9.14
C SER A 19 -1.78 -9.11 -8.80
N GLY A 20 -2.30 -7.93 -8.47
CA GLY A 20 -1.48 -6.85 -7.95
C GLY A 20 -0.78 -7.25 -6.64
N MET A 21 0.10 -6.39 -6.14
CA MET A 21 0.84 -6.72 -4.93
C MET A 21 -0.08 -6.92 -3.72
N LYS A 22 0.34 -7.78 -2.79
CA LYS A 22 -0.30 -7.87 -1.48
C LYS A 22 -0.08 -6.60 -0.67
N LEU A 23 -0.94 -6.35 0.31
CA LEU A 23 -0.83 -5.16 1.17
C LEU A 23 0.51 -5.06 1.88
N SER A 24 1.00 -6.16 2.46
CA SER A 24 2.30 -6.18 3.12
C SER A 24 3.44 -5.78 2.18
N GLN A 25 3.39 -6.20 0.91
CA GLN A 25 4.41 -5.90 -0.09
C GLN A 25 4.34 -4.44 -0.53
N ALA A 26 3.14 -3.92 -0.81
CA ALA A 26 2.95 -2.53 -1.21
C ALA A 26 3.43 -1.56 -0.11
N LEU A 27 3.03 -1.81 1.15
CA LEU A 27 3.46 -0.99 2.28
C LEU A 27 4.97 -1.09 2.52
N ALA A 28 5.58 -2.26 2.36
CA ALA A 28 7.04 -2.41 2.50
C ALA A 28 7.81 -1.62 1.43
N ILE A 29 7.30 -1.54 0.20
CA ILE A 29 7.90 -0.71 -0.85
C ILE A 29 7.73 0.77 -0.53
N MET A 30 6.53 1.19 -0.12
CA MET A 30 6.26 2.57 0.25
C MET A 30 7.10 3.01 1.46
N GLN A 31 7.33 2.14 2.45
CA GLN A 31 8.24 2.39 3.56
C GLN A 31 9.66 2.66 3.05
N LYS A 32 10.19 1.84 2.13
CA LYS A 32 11.50 2.08 1.52
C LYS A 32 11.55 3.39 0.73
N MET A 33 10.46 3.75 0.05
CA MET A 33 10.36 5.03 -0.67
C MET A 33 10.35 6.22 0.30
N LYS A 34 9.66 6.11 1.44
CA LYS A 34 9.75 7.09 2.55
C LYS A 34 11.19 7.19 3.05
N ASP A 35 11.83 6.08 3.36
CA ASP A 35 13.20 6.05 3.89
C ASP A 35 14.22 6.61 2.89
N GLY A 36 13.94 6.47 1.58
CA GLY A 36 14.72 7.06 0.50
C GLY A 36 14.36 8.52 0.15
N GLY A 37 13.43 9.15 0.87
CA GLY A 37 13.03 10.54 0.65
C GLY A 37 12.14 10.77 -0.59
N HIS A 38 11.59 9.71 -1.18
CA HIS A 38 10.66 9.79 -2.32
C HIS A 38 9.19 9.98 -1.92
N ILE A 39 8.86 9.65 -0.66
CA ILE A 39 7.55 9.89 -0.05
C ILE A 39 7.79 10.74 1.20
N ASP A 40 6.96 11.76 1.38
CA ASP A 40 6.95 12.55 2.61
C ASP A 40 6.63 11.63 3.82
N PRO A 41 7.52 11.56 4.83
CA PRO A 41 7.32 10.70 5.99
C PRO A 41 6.01 10.95 6.74
N ASP A 42 5.58 12.21 6.86
CA ASP A 42 4.35 12.57 7.59
C ASP A 42 3.11 12.06 6.84
N LEU A 43 3.13 12.15 5.51
CA LEU A 43 2.04 11.61 4.68
C LEU A 43 1.96 10.08 4.79
N PHE A 44 3.10 9.40 4.78
CA PHE A 44 3.14 7.95 4.96
C PHE A 44 2.64 7.53 6.34
N ASP A 45 3.10 8.22 7.39
CA ASP A 45 2.73 7.89 8.76
C ASP A 45 1.22 8.11 9.00
N VAL A 46 0.63 9.19 8.46
CA VAL A 46 -0.83 9.39 8.48
C VAL A 46 -1.56 8.30 7.70
N PHE A 47 -1.08 7.96 6.50
CA PHE A 47 -1.71 6.93 5.65
C PHE A 47 -1.77 5.56 6.33
N VAL A 48 -0.69 5.18 7.03
CA VAL A 48 -0.61 3.93 7.80
C VAL A 48 -1.41 4.00 9.10
N ARG A 49 -1.25 5.07 9.89
CA ARG A 49 -1.93 5.25 11.18
C ARG A 49 -3.43 5.24 11.03
N GLU A 50 -3.96 5.98 10.05
CA GLU A 50 -5.39 6.03 9.76
C GLU A 50 -5.88 4.78 9.02
N ARG A 51 -5.00 3.83 8.72
CA ARG A 51 -5.31 2.59 7.98
C ARG A 51 -6.04 2.86 6.67
N VAL A 52 -5.65 3.91 5.95
CA VAL A 52 -6.27 4.28 4.67
C VAL A 52 -6.09 3.16 3.66
N TYR A 53 -4.89 2.54 3.62
CA TYR A 53 -4.60 1.36 2.80
C TYR A 53 -5.60 0.22 3.03
N GLN A 54 -5.99 -0.04 4.29
CA GLN A 54 -6.86 -1.16 4.64
C GLN A 54 -8.29 -0.89 4.17
N ARG A 55 -8.81 0.30 4.44
CA ARG A 55 -10.16 0.70 3.99
C ARG A 55 -10.29 0.69 2.48
N TYR A 56 -9.23 1.09 1.77
CA TYR A 56 -9.18 0.99 0.31
C TYR A 56 -9.20 -0.48 -0.13
N ALA A 57 -8.34 -1.30 0.46
CA ALA A 57 -8.21 -2.71 0.11
C ALA A 57 -9.51 -3.49 0.26
N GLU A 58 -10.21 -3.30 1.38
CA GLU A 58 -11.50 -3.95 1.68
C GLU A 58 -12.61 -3.56 0.69
N ARG A 59 -12.47 -2.42 0.01
CA ARG A 59 -13.47 -1.92 -0.96
C ARG A 59 -13.14 -2.26 -2.40
N PHE A 60 -11.86 -2.32 -2.76
CA PHE A 60 -11.42 -2.30 -4.16
C PHE A 60 -10.47 -3.43 -4.57
N LEU A 61 -9.78 -4.06 -3.62
CA LEU A 61 -8.80 -5.11 -3.95
C LEU A 61 -9.39 -6.51 -3.81
N ASP A 62 -8.78 -7.47 -4.49
CA ASP A 62 -9.12 -8.87 -4.32
C ASP A 62 -8.79 -9.32 -2.88
N PRO A 63 -9.66 -10.06 -2.19
CA PRO A 63 -9.39 -10.59 -0.84
C PRO A 63 -8.06 -11.35 -0.71
N ALA A 64 -7.57 -11.98 -1.79
CA ALA A 64 -6.28 -12.66 -1.80
C ALA A 64 -5.07 -11.71 -1.67
N GLN A 65 -5.25 -10.41 -1.95
CA GLN A 65 -4.24 -9.36 -1.75
C GLN A 65 -4.22 -8.82 -0.31
N ILE A 66 -5.29 -9.04 0.47
CA ILE A 66 -5.45 -8.53 1.84
C ILE A 66 -4.81 -9.52 2.82
N ASP A 67 -3.48 -9.50 2.88
CA ASP A 67 -2.72 -10.32 3.82
C ASP A 67 -2.50 -9.63 5.18
N LYS A 68 -2.15 -10.44 6.19
CA LYS A 68 -1.83 -9.91 7.52
C LYS A 68 -0.59 -9.03 7.42
N ILE A 69 -0.78 -7.74 7.68
CA ILE A 69 0.32 -6.83 7.92
C ILE A 69 0.80 -7.07 9.35
N PRO A 70 2.09 -7.42 9.56
CA PRO A 70 2.62 -7.54 10.91
C PRO A 70 2.48 -6.17 11.59
N ALA A 71 1.99 -6.17 12.84
CA ALA A 71 1.97 -4.94 13.62
C ALA A 71 3.40 -4.45 13.76
N SER A 72 3.71 -3.28 13.19
CA SER A 72 4.97 -2.60 13.42
C SER A 72 5.00 -2.20 14.90
N THR A 73 5.87 -2.86 15.67
CA THR A 73 6.21 -2.50 17.06
C THR A 73 6.89 -1.14 17.10
#